data_AF-A0A8B6D9H2-F1
#
_entry.id   AF-A0A8B6D9H2-F1
#
_cell.length_a   1.000
_cell.length_b   1.000
_cell.length_c   1.000
_cell.angle_alpha   90.00
_cell.angle_beta   90.00
_cell.angle_gamma   90.00
#
_symmetry.space_group_name_H-M   'P 1'
#
loop_
_entity.id
_entity.type
_entity.pdbx_description
1 polymer ?
#
loop_
_entity_poly.entity_id
_entity_poly.type
_entity_poly.pdbx_seq_one_letter_code
_entity_poly.pdbx_strand_id
1 'polypeptide(L)'
;MLAQVFHGSFTLFLLTLISFFWQLHAAATCKDKFKVFPSHSACLPRSPQAKIPGPVDKNVVLAVHNKYREKAAKKYNAKNILKMIWDDEVAMVAQKWAENCFGVHDKNYQRLIPGRFPIGQNIASSKENITWETVVQLFYNESKDFHFGGKNNILKKVGHFTQISDEETIEKAIRTVLFWVPVMQHNLEAICLL
;
A
#
# COMPACT_ATOMS: atom_id res chain seq x y z
N MET A 1 55.15 -41.72 20.93
CA MET A 1 55.03 -41.32 19.51
C MET A 1 53.63 -40.75 19.32
N LEU A 2 53.53 -39.56 18.74
CA LEU A 2 52.42 -38.61 18.82
C LEU A 2 51.13 -39.13 18.17
N ALA A 3 50.02 -39.13 18.93
CA ALA A 3 48.66 -39.15 18.36
C ALA A 3 48.16 -37.70 18.33
N GLN A 4 48.35 -37.01 17.20
CA GLN A 4 47.77 -35.69 16.99
C GLN A 4 46.35 -35.81 16.43
N VAL A 5 45.45 -35.18 17.17
CA VAL A 5 44.01 -35.07 16.96
C VAL A 5 43.72 -34.21 15.71
N PHE A 6 43.21 -34.81 14.64
CA PHE A 6 42.56 -34.09 13.54
C PHE A 6 41.04 -34.12 13.72
N HIS A 7 40.50 -33.25 14.58
CA HIS A 7 39.04 -33.11 14.79
C HIS A 7 38.55 -31.65 14.71
N GLY A 8 39.32 -30.74 14.11
CA GLY A 8 39.02 -29.30 14.12
C GLY A 8 38.43 -28.69 12.84
N SER A 9 38.40 -29.40 11.71
CA SER A 9 38.15 -28.74 10.40
C SER A 9 36.82 -29.10 9.72
N PHE A 10 36.14 -30.16 10.17
CA PHE A 10 34.88 -30.60 9.55
C PHE A 10 33.64 -29.86 10.08
N THR A 11 33.66 -29.43 11.34
CA THR A 11 32.55 -28.69 11.98
C THR A 11 32.46 -27.24 11.52
N LEU A 12 33.59 -26.60 11.21
CA LEU A 12 33.62 -25.22 10.72
C LEU A 12 33.07 -25.09 9.29
N PHE A 13 33.29 -26.09 8.44
CA PHE A 13 32.80 -26.13 7.06
C PHE A 13 31.28 -26.37 6.97
N LEU A 14 30.72 -27.13 7.91
CA LEU A 14 29.28 -27.38 7.97
C LEU A 14 28.51 -26.14 8.44
N LEU A 15 29.06 -25.38 9.40
CA LEU A 15 28.46 -24.15 9.92
C LEU A 15 28.51 -22.99 8.91
N THR A 16 29.56 -22.88 8.10
CA THR A 16 29.62 -21.86 7.03
C THR A 16 28.64 -22.15 5.90
N LEU A 17 28.47 -23.43 5.51
CA LEU A 17 27.46 -23.81 4.52
C LEU A 17 26.04 -23.53 5.02
N ILE A 18 25.70 -23.86 6.27
CA ILE A 18 24.38 -23.54 6.84
C ILE A 18 24.16 -22.03 6.91
N SER A 19 25.20 -21.23 7.23
CA SER A 19 25.12 -19.76 7.23
C SER A 19 24.98 -19.15 5.82
N PHE A 20 25.56 -19.78 4.79
CA PHE A 20 25.40 -19.37 3.39
C PHE A 20 24.00 -19.72 2.86
N PHE A 21 23.44 -20.86 3.28
CA PHE A 21 22.05 -21.25 2.98
C PHE A 21 21.01 -20.38 3.73
N TRP A 22 21.37 -19.85 4.91
CA TRP A 22 20.54 -18.89 5.65
C TRP A 22 20.59 -17.47 5.08
N GLN A 23 21.73 -17.05 4.48
CA GLN A 23 21.81 -15.77 3.76
C GLN A 23 20.99 -15.73 2.45
N LEU A 24 20.56 -16.89 1.95
CA LEU A 24 19.70 -17.01 0.76
C LEU A 24 18.19 -16.95 1.07
N HIS A 25 17.78 -16.94 2.34
CA HIS A 25 16.39 -16.77 2.76
C HIS A 25 16.26 -15.38 3.42
N ALA A 26 15.73 -14.33 2.79
CA ALA A 26 14.45 -14.24 2.11
C ALA A 26 14.47 -13.10 1.07
N ALA A 27 14.79 -13.39 -0.18
CA ALA A 27 14.37 -12.51 -1.26
C ALA A 27 12.83 -12.52 -1.29
N ALA A 28 12.19 -11.36 -1.21
CA ALA A 28 10.74 -11.24 -1.33
C ALA A 28 10.28 -12.02 -2.57
N THR A 29 9.48 -13.08 -2.39
CA THR A 29 8.97 -13.88 -3.50
C THR A 29 7.87 -13.10 -4.21
N CYS A 30 8.26 -12.08 -4.98
CA CYS A 30 7.33 -11.37 -5.85
C CYS A 30 7.14 -12.13 -7.15
N LYS A 31 5.92 -12.05 -7.69
CA LYS A 31 5.58 -12.67 -8.97
C LYS A 31 6.43 -12.09 -10.09
N ASP A 32 6.86 -12.93 -11.03
CA ASP A 32 7.79 -12.55 -12.11
C ASP A 32 7.31 -11.35 -12.92
N LYS A 33 5.99 -11.22 -13.12
CA LYS A 33 5.41 -10.08 -13.84
C LYS A 33 5.86 -8.72 -13.26
N PHE A 34 6.03 -8.61 -11.94
CA PHE A 34 6.44 -7.36 -11.31
C PHE A 34 7.95 -7.07 -11.39
N LYS A 35 8.77 -8.09 -11.67
CA LYS A 35 10.24 -7.96 -11.77
C LYS A 35 10.70 -7.14 -12.97
N VAL A 36 9.81 -6.94 -13.95
CA VAL A 36 10.06 -6.09 -15.13
C VAL A 36 10.29 -4.62 -14.73
N PHE A 37 9.76 -4.20 -13.58
CA PHE A 37 9.97 -2.85 -13.05
C PHE A 37 11.03 -2.86 -11.93
N PRO A 38 12.08 -2.02 -12.03
CA PRO A 38 13.12 -1.99 -11.00
C PRO A 38 12.54 -1.48 -9.67
N SER A 39 12.85 -2.17 -8.56
CA SER A 39 12.38 -1.81 -7.22
C SER A 39 10.85 -1.61 -7.14
N HIS A 40 10.10 -2.45 -7.85
CA HIS A 40 8.63 -2.46 -7.80
C HIS A 40 8.13 -2.72 -6.38
N SER A 41 7.08 -2.03 -5.95
CA SER A 41 6.50 -2.10 -4.60
C SER A 41 6.15 -3.53 -4.20
N ALA A 42 5.56 -4.32 -5.10
CA ALA A 42 5.28 -5.75 -4.86
C ALA A 42 6.53 -6.64 -4.66
N CYS A 43 7.71 -6.16 -5.03
CA CYS A 43 9.00 -6.85 -4.91
C CYS A 43 9.88 -6.33 -3.76
N LEU A 44 9.43 -5.31 -3.05
CA LEU A 44 10.18 -4.80 -1.91
C LEU A 44 10.14 -5.80 -0.75
N PRO A 45 11.25 -5.95 -0.01
CA PRO A 45 11.25 -6.70 1.24
C PRO A 45 10.36 -5.99 2.26
N ARG A 46 9.86 -6.76 3.23
CA ARG A 46 9.13 -6.22 4.36
C ARG A 46 10.12 -5.54 5.32
N SER A 47 9.75 -4.37 5.83
CA SER A 47 10.53 -3.67 6.85
C SER A 47 10.59 -4.50 8.15
N PRO A 48 11.74 -4.57 8.85
CA PRO A 48 11.81 -5.15 10.19
C PRO A 48 10.93 -4.43 11.22
N GLN A 49 10.60 -3.15 10.99
CA GLN A 49 9.70 -2.36 11.82
C GLN A 49 8.23 -2.66 11.54
N ALA A 50 7.94 -3.45 10.50
CA ALA A 50 6.59 -3.83 10.11
C ALA A 50 6.02 -4.94 11.01
N LYS A 51 5.05 -4.62 11.87
CA LYS A 51 4.16 -5.55 12.56
C LYS A 51 3.24 -6.27 11.59
N ILE A 52 2.77 -7.46 11.99
CA ILE A 52 1.86 -8.26 11.16
C ILE A 52 0.54 -7.50 11.06
N PRO A 53 0.12 -7.07 9.86
CA PRO A 53 -1.21 -6.51 9.70
C PRO A 53 -2.22 -7.61 10.01
N GLY A 54 -3.17 -7.35 10.91
CA GLY A 54 -4.31 -8.24 11.04
C GLY A 54 -5.32 -8.01 9.89
N PRO A 55 -6.47 -8.69 9.95
CA PRO A 55 -7.39 -8.76 8.81
C PRO A 55 -7.96 -7.39 8.42
N VAL A 56 -7.86 -7.05 7.13
CA VAL A 56 -8.55 -5.90 6.54
C VAL A 56 -9.92 -6.35 6.05
N ASP A 57 -10.98 -5.74 6.59
CA ASP A 57 -12.34 -5.94 6.07
C ASP A 57 -12.54 -5.13 4.79
N LYS A 58 -12.40 -5.83 3.66
CA LYS A 58 -12.57 -5.28 2.30
C LYS A 58 -13.92 -4.60 2.10
N ASN A 59 -14.98 -5.14 2.71
CA ASN A 59 -16.34 -4.61 2.56
C ASN A 59 -16.48 -3.27 3.26
N VAL A 60 -15.90 -3.12 4.45
CA VAL A 60 -15.88 -1.84 5.18
C VAL A 60 -15.15 -0.79 4.35
N VAL A 61 -13.95 -1.10 3.86
CA VAL A 61 -13.15 -0.19 3.03
C VAL A 61 -13.91 0.24 1.78
N LEU A 62 -14.50 -0.72 1.06
CA LEU A 62 -15.24 -0.44 -0.16
C LEU A 62 -16.50 0.38 0.10
N ALA A 63 -17.24 0.06 1.17
CA ALA A 63 -18.47 0.75 1.54
C ALA A 63 -18.21 2.22 1.89
N VAL A 64 -17.17 2.51 2.67
CA VAL A 64 -16.83 3.91 3.01
C VAL A 64 -16.44 4.71 1.76
N HIS A 65 -15.64 4.15 0.86
CA HIS A 65 -15.25 4.86 -0.36
C HIS A 65 -16.46 5.20 -1.21
N ASN A 66 -17.32 4.22 -1.44
CA ASN A 66 -18.53 4.40 -2.22
C ASN A 66 -19.51 5.40 -1.58
N LYS A 67 -19.59 5.43 -0.25
CA LYS A 67 -20.35 6.45 0.49
C LYS A 67 -19.83 7.86 0.23
N TYR A 68 -18.51 8.09 0.26
CA TYR A 68 -17.93 9.41 0.03
C TYR A 68 -17.89 9.81 -1.45
N ARG A 69 -17.76 8.84 -2.37
CA ARG A 69 -17.96 9.03 -3.81
C ARG A 69 -19.37 9.50 -4.14
N GLU A 70 -20.38 8.85 -3.55
CA GLU A 70 -21.77 9.27 -3.69
C GLU A 70 -22.00 10.69 -3.12
N LYS A 71 -21.39 11.01 -1.96
CA LYS A 71 -21.44 12.36 -1.40
C LYS A 71 -20.82 13.40 -2.34
N ALA A 72 -19.65 13.11 -2.92
CA ALA A 72 -19.01 13.99 -3.90
C ALA A 72 -19.89 14.18 -5.14
N ALA A 73 -20.47 13.09 -5.66
CA ALA A 73 -21.34 13.12 -6.83
C ALA A 73 -22.54 14.05 -6.60
N LYS A 74 -23.20 13.93 -5.45
CA LYS A 74 -24.31 14.81 -5.04
C LYS A 74 -23.85 16.26 -4.85
N LYS A 75 -22.72 16.49 -4.17
CA LYS A 75 -22.21 17.82 -3.86
C LYS A 75 -21.92 18.65 -5.12
N TYR A 76 -21.40 18.02 -6.16
CA TYR A 76 -20.99 18.70 -7.40
C TYR A 76 -21.91 18.41 -8.59
N ASN A 77 -23.06 17.75 -8.37
CA ASN A 77 -23.98 17.31 -9.43
C ASN A 77 -23.28 16.52 -10.55
N ALA A 78 -22.27 15.71 -10.18
CA ALA A 78 -21.48 14.93 -11.11
C ALA A 78 -22.24 13.65 -11.50
N LYS A 79 -22.33 13.39 -12.81
CA LYS A 79 -23.10 12.25 -13.35
C LYS A 79 -22.27 10.98 -13.54
N ASN A 80 -20.94 11.10 -13.54
CA ASN A 80 -20.02 10.04 -13.96
C ASN A 80 -19.08 9.53 -12.85
N ILE A 81 -19.45 9.73 -11.58
CA ILE A 81 -18.74 9.12 -10.46
C ILE A 81 -19.27 7.69 -10.24
N LEU A 82 -18.51 6.71 -10.72
CA LEU A 82 -18.89 5.30 -10.64
C LEU A 82 -18.65 4.70 -9.24
N LYS A 83 -19.40 3.64 -8.89
CA LYS A 83 -19.09 2.84 -7.70
C LYS A 83 -17.77 2.10 -7.91
N MET A 84 -16.88 2.17 -6.94
CA MET A 84 -15.69 1.35 -6.87
C MET A 84 -16.05 -0.11 -6.63
N ILE A 85 -15.16 -0.98 -7.12
CA ILE A 85 -15.10 -2.40 -6.78
C ILE A 85 -13.74 -2.72 -6.16
N TRP A 86 -13.68 -3.80 -5.39
CA TRP A 86 -12.44 -4.25 -4.78
C TRP A 86 -11.53 -4.94 -5.82
N ASP A 87 -10.22 -4.73 -5.69
CA ASP A 87 -9.21 -5.38 -6.52
C ASP A 87 -8.05 -5.91 -5.66
N ASP A 88 -7.88 -7.24 -5.68
CA ASP A 88 -6.90 -7.92 -4.82
C ASP A 88 -5.44 -7.68 -5.24
N GLU A 89 -5.16 -7.44 -6.51
CA GLU A 89 -3.79 -7.18 -6.95
C GLU A 89 -3.35 -5.77 -6.58
N VAL A 90 -4.25 -4.81 -6.80
CA VAL A 90 -4.12 -3.44 -6.30
C VAL A 90 -3.87 -3.46 -4.80
N ALA A 91 -4.70 -4.18 -4.05
CA ALA A 91 -4.55 -4.27 -2.60
C ALA A 91 -3.21 -4.90 -2.19
N MET A 92 -2.77 -5.97 -2.86
CA MET A 92 -1.49 -6.60 -2.57
C MET A 92 -0.29 -5.67 -2.81
N VAL A 93 -0.23 -4.98 -3.95
CA VAL A 93 0.88 -4.05 -4.28
C VAL A 93 1.03 -2.98 -3.21
N ALA A 94 -0.11 -2.50 -2.75
CA ALA A 94 -0.21 -1.35 -1.90
C ALA A 94 -0.02 -1.75 -0.42
N GLN A 95 -0.43 -2.96 -0.01
CA GLN A 95 0.00 -3.60 1.25
C GLN A 95 1.52 -3.76 1.31
N LYS A 96 2.14 -4.19 0.21
CA LYS A 96 3.60 -4.34 0.11
C LYS A 96 4.32 -3.00 0.29
N TRP A 97 3.79 -1.92 -0.28
CA TRP A 97 4.33 -0.58 -0.04
C TRP A 97 4.20 -0.15 1.43
N ALA A 98 3.03 -0.37 2.05
CA ALA A 98 2.79 -0.05 3.44
C ALA A 98 3.75 -0.77 4.41
N GLU A 99 4.05 -2.05 4.11
CA GLU A 99 4.99 -2.88 4.86
C GLU A 99 6.46 -2.41 4.80
N ASN A 100 6.78 -1.39 4.01
CA ASN A 100 8.12 -0.80 3.98
C ASN A 100 8.31 0.38 4.94
N CYS A 101 7.23 0.90 5.53
CA CYS A 101 7.28 1.95 6.55
C CYS A 101 7.94 3.27 6.13
N PHE A 102 7.93 3.60 4.82
CA PHE A 102 8.53 4.84 4.34
C PHE A 102 7.69 6.11 4.58
N GLY A 103 6.37 5.99 4.72
CA GLY A 103 5.50 7.15 4.95
C GLY A 103 5.40 8.15 3.78
N VAL A 104 5.87 7.77 2.58
CA VAL A 104 5.85 8.61 1.38
C VAL A 104 5.24 7.86 0.21
N HIS A 105 4.90 8.57 -0.87
CA HIS A 105 4.44 7.95 -2.10
C HIS A 105 5.56 7.17 -2.80
N ASP A 106 5.22 6.01 -3.37
CA ASP A 106 6.09 5.36 -4.34
C ASP A 106 6.05 6.11 -5.68
N LYS A 107 7.07 5.88 -6.52
CA LYS A 107 7.05 6.39 -7.89
C LYS A 107 5.99 5.64 -8.68
N ASN A 108 5.36 6.32 -9.64
CA ASN A 108 4.25 5.75 -10.42
C ASN A 108 4.58 4.38 -11.05
N TYR A 109 5.82 4.18 -11.54
CA TYR A 109 6.23 2.91 -12.15
C TYR A 109 6.39 1.77 -11.13
N GLN A 110 6.62 2.08 -9.85
CA GLN A 110 6.81 1.08 -8.80
C GLN A 110 5.50 0.43 -8.37
N ARG A 111 4.35 1.02 -8.71
CA ARG A 111 3.02 0.43 -8.47
C ARG A 111 2.34 -0.05 -9.74
N LEU A 112 3.04 -0.14 -10.88
CA LEU A 112 2.41 -0.62 -12.12
C LEU A 112 2.12 -2.12 -12.06
N ILE A 113 0.86 -2.49 -12.26
CA ILE A 113 0.51 -3.89 -12.47
C ILE A 113 0.63 -4.19 -13.97
N PRO A 114 1.54 -5.09 -14.41
CA PRO A 114 1.73 -5.39 -15.83
C PRO A 114 0.44 -5.86 -16.50
N GLY A 115 0.20 -5.37 -17.72
CA GLY A 115 -1.04 -5.64 -18.46
C GLY A 115 -2.26 -4.84 -17.97
N ARG A 116 -2.06 -3.87 -17.06
CA ARG A 116 -3.12 -3.02 -16.52
C ARG A 116 -2.81 -1.53 -16.72
N PHE A 117 -3.80 -0.70 -16.44
CA PHE A 117 -3.70 0.76 -16.51
C PHE A 117 -2.91 1.35 -15.32
N PRO A 118 -2.39 2.60 -15.43
CA PRO A 118 -1.75 3.29 -14.33
C PRO A 118 -2.69 3.51 -13.15
N ILE A 119 -2.19 3.32 -11.93
CA ILE A 119 -2.99 3.40 -10.70
C ILE A 119 -2.57 4.56 -9.79
N GLY A 120 -3.55 5.19 -9.12
CA GLY A 120 -3.35 6.28 -8.17
C GLY A 120 -2.83 5.79 -6.81
N GLN A 121 -2.70 6.70 -5.83
CA GLN A 121 -2.36 6.36 -4.45
C GLN A 121 -2.74 7.49 -3.49
N ASN A 122 -3.50 7.17 -2.45
CA ASN A 122 -3.70 8.04 -1.29
C ASN A 122 -3.02 7.40 -0.07
N ILE A 123 -2.32 8.21 0.74
CA ILE A 123 -1.64 7.76 1.97
C ILE A 123 -2.20 8.55 3.15
N ALA A 124 -2.50 7.85 4.23
CA ALA A 124 -2.76 8.47 5.54
C ALA A 124 -1.76 7.91 6.55
N SER A 125 -1.51 8.67 7.62
CA SER A 125 -0.77 8.26 8.81
C SER A 125 -1.34 9.00 10.01
N SER A 126 -1.28 8.41 11.18
CA SER A 126 -1.84 8.91 12.46
C SER A 126 -0.83 8.66 13.59
N LYS A 127 -1.14 8.88 14.86
CA LYS A 127 -0.40 8.27 16.00
C LYS A 127 -1.32 7.41 16.86
N GLU A 128 -2.58 7.32 16.45
CA GLU A 128 -3.71 6.78 17.21
C GLU A 128 -4.54 5.85 16.33
N ASN A 129 -5.33 5.01 17.01
CA ASN A 129 -6.25 4.07 16.36
C ASN A 129 -7.41 4.81 15.67
N ILE A 130 -7.38 4.92 14.35
CA ILE A 130 -8.41 5.53 13.51
C ILE A 130 -9.11 4.51 12.62
N THR A 131 -10.39 4.75 12.33
CA THR A 131 -11.18 3.85 11.47
C THR A 131 -11.02 4.16 9.98
N TRP A 132 -11.38 3.22 9.12
CA TRP A 132 -11.50 3.48 7.68
C TRP A 132 -12.47 4.62 7.35
N GLU A 133 -13.57 4.76 8.10
CA GLU A 133 -14.47 5.93 7.98
C GLU A 133 -13.71 7.23 8.22
N THR A 134 -12.92 7.30 9.29
CA THR A 134 -12.10 8.47 9.64
C THR A 134 -11.09 8.79 8.54
N VAL A 135 -10.36 7.79 8.03
CA VAL A 135 -9.35 7.97 6.97
C VAL A 135 -9.97 8.57 5.70
N VAL A 136 -11.04 7.97 5.19
CA VAL A 136 -11.68 8.43 3.95
C VAL A 136 -12.35 9.78 4.15
N GLN A 137 -12.89 10.03 5.35
CA GLN A 137 -13.40 11.35 5.70
C GLN A 137 -12.31 12.42 5.66
N LEU A 138 -11.09 12.13 6.12
CA LEU A 138 -9.96 13.06 6.04
C LEU A 138 -9.63 13.40 4.59
N PHE A 139 -9.53 12.39 3.72
CA PHE A 139 -9.34 12.61 2.29
C PHE A 139 -10.48 13.43 1.67
N TYR A 140 -11.73 13.12 2.01
CA TYR A 140 -12.88 13.85 1.51
C TYR A 140 -12.96 15.30 2.01
N ASN A 141 -12.47 15.57 3.23
CA ASN A 141 -12.53 16.90 3.84
C ASN A 141 -11.70 17.94 3.09
N GLU A 142 -10.73 17.53 2.29
CA GLU A 142 -10.03 18.41 1.34
C GLU A 142 -10.98 19.04 0.30
N SER A 143 -12.19 18.50 0.13
CA SER A 143 -13.25 19.13 -0.68
C SER A 143 -13.68 20.52 -0.21
N LYS A 144 -13.26 20.95 0.99
CA LYS A 144 -13.45 22.30 1.50
C LYS A 144 -12.56 23.32 0.79
N ASP A 145 -11.37 22.88 0.34
CA ASP A 145 -10.39 23.68 -0.40
C ASP A 145 -10.50 23.48 -1.92
N PHE A 146 -11.38 22.58 -2.38
CA PHE A 146 -11.57 22.25 -3.79
C PHE A 146 -12.59 23.16 -4.47
N HIS A 147 -12.20 23.70 -5.64
CA HIS A 147 -13.06 24.48 -6.52
C HIS A 147 -13.31 23.73 -7.83
N PHE A 148 -14.54 23.27 -8.04
CA PHE A 148 -14.94 22.61 -9.28
C PHE A 148 -14.82 23.57 -10.47
N GLY A 149 -14.18 23.13 -11.56
CA GLY A 149 -13.88 23.98 -12.73
C GLY A 149 -12.86 25.10 -12.48
N GLY A 150 -12.30 25.21 -11.27
CA GLY A 150 -11.33 26.22 -10.89
C GLY A 150 -9.91 25.90 -11.38
N LYS A 151 -9.14 26.93 -11.72
CA LYS A 151 -7.72 26.82 -12.11
C LYS A 151 -6.74 26.80 -10.94
N ASN A 152 -7.22 27.10 -9.72
CA ASN A 152 -6.40 27.33 -8.54
C ASN A 152 -6.35 26.13 -7.58
N ASN A 153 -6.76 24.95 -8.02
CA ASN A 153 -6.68 23.74 -7.21
C ASN A 153 -5.21 23.33 -7.00
N ILE A 154 -4.74 23.44 -5.76
CA ILE A 154 -3.37 23.05 -5.39
C ILE A 154 -3.37 21.58 -5.01
N LEU A 155 -2.67 20.72 -5.77
CA LEU A 155 -2.68 19.26 -5.59
C LEU A 155 -2.34 18.83 -4.15
N LYS A 156 -1.42 19.53 -3.47
CA LYS A 156 -1.06 19.24 -2.07
C LYS A 156 -2.23 19.44 -1.08
N LYS A 157 -3.24 20.23 -1.44
CA LYS A 157 -4.41 20.53 -0.59
C LYS A 157 -5.65 19.71 -0.96
N VAL A 158 -5.76 19.31 -2.23
CA VAL A 158 -6.99 18.68 -2.76
C VAL A 158 -6.79 17.31 -3.39
N GLY A 159 -5.54 16.84 -3.46
CA GLY A 159 -5.15 15.64 -4.20
C GLY A 159 -5.90 14.39 -3.73
N HIS A 160 -6.00 14.20 -2.41
CA HIS A 160 -6.70 13.04 -1.87
C HIS A 160 -8.19 13.10 -2.17
N PHE A 161 -8.82 14.27 -2.01
CA PHE A 161 -10.23 14.45 -2.39
C PHE A 161 -10.45 14.20 -3.88
N THR A 162 -9.61 14.78 -4.76
CA THR A 162 -9.78 14.62 -6.21
C THR A 162 -9.67 13.16 -6.64
N GLN A 163 -8.84 12.35 -5.96
CA GLN A 163 -8.79 10.91 -6.20
C GLN A 163 -10.04 10.18 -5.68
N ILE A 164 -10.60 10.59 -4.53
CA ILE A 164 -11.88 10.05 -4.05
C ILE A 164 -12.99 10.36 -5.05
N SER A 165 -13.08 11.58 -5.58
CA SER A 165 -14.16 12.04 -6.45
C SER A 165 -13.90 11.88 -7.95
N ASP A 166 -12.91 11.09 -8.36
CA ASP A 166 -12.54 10.98 -9.77
C ASP A 166 -13.70 10.41 -10.63
N GLU A 167 -13.94 11.04 -11.78
CA GLU A 167 -14.90 10.61 -12.79
C GLU A 167 -14.22 9.56 -13.69
N GLU A 168 -14.76 8.34 -13.72
CA GLU A 168 -14.05 7.18 -14.25
C GLU A 168 -14.92 6.41 -15.24
N THR A 169 -14.30 5.74 -16.23
CA THR A 169 -14.97 4.68 -17.01
C THR A 169 -15.07 3.40 -16.16
N ILE A 170 -15.91 2.41 -16.50
CA ILE A 170 -16.09 1.19 -15.67
C ILE A 170 -14.76 0.45 -15.42
N GLU A 171 -13.90 0.32 -16.43
CA GLU A 171 -12.55 -0.26 -16.30
C GLU A 171 -11.65 0.55 -15.36
N LYS A 172 -11.90 1.86 -15.31
CA LYS A 172 -11.23 2.82 -14.47
C LYS A 172 -11.89 2.94 -13.10
N ALA A 173 -13.14 2.53 -12.86
CA ALA A 173 -13.79 2.53 -11.53
C ALA A 173 -13.04 1.66 -10.48
N ILE A 174 -12.12 0.83 -10.96
CA ILE A 174 -11.14 0.07 -10.17
C ILE A 174 -10.00 0.98 -9.61
N ARG A 175 -9.89 2.25 -10.04
CA ARG A 175 -8.72 3.14 -9.95
C ARG A 175 -8.26 3.57 -8.57
N THR A 176 -9.07 3.47 -7.53
CA THR A 176 -8.55 3.87 -6.22
C THR A 176 -7.84 2.68 -5.59
N VAL A 177 -6.52 2.62 -5.84
CA VAL A 177 -5.61 1.95 -4.93
C VAL A 177 -5.61 2.76 -3.65
N LEU A 178 -6.38 2.26 -2.70
CA LEU A 178 -6.11 2.48 -1.31
C LEU A 178 -4.87 1.69 -0.94
N PHE A 179 -3.78 2.30 -0.48
CA PHE A 179 -3.20 1.82 0.78
C PHE A 179 -2.77 2.94 1.72
N TRP A 180 -3.38 2.81 2.89
CA TRP A 180 -2.84 3.00 4.22
C TRP A 180 -1.34 2.73 4.33
N VAL A 181 -0.58 3.71 4.84
CA VAL A 181 0.42 3.43 5.86
C VAL A 181 -0.39 3.40 7.17
N PRO A 182 -0.37 2.35 7.98
CA PRO A 182 -0.93 2.46 9.30
C PRO A 182 -0.25 3.59 9.98
N VAL A 183 -1.09 4.44 10.55
CA VAL A 183 -1.08 4.35 11.98
C VAL A 183 -2.49 4.03 12.45
N MET A 184 -2.59 2.80 12.98
CA MET A 184 -3.47 2.34 14.05
C MET A 184 -4.98 2.29 13.74
N GLN A 185 -5.64 1.17 14.09
CA GLN A 185 -7.09 1.04 14.33
C GLN A 185 -7.30 0.07 15.51
N HIS A 186 -8.34 0.26 16.31
CA HIS A 186 -8.65 -0.66 17.42
C HIS A 186 -8.85 -2.09 16.89
N ASN A 187 -8.20 -3.04 17.55
CA ASN A 187 -7.99 -4.47 17.22
C ASN A 187 -6.86 -4.79 16.21
N LEU A 188 -6.13 -3.81 15.69
CA LEU A 188 -5.05 -4.03 14.72
C LEU A 188 -3.87 -3.10 15.02
N GLU A 189 -2.76 -3.66 15.51
CA GLU A 189 -1.54 -2.91 15.79
C GLU A 189 -1.02 -2.17 14.53
N ALA A 190 -0.40 -0.99 14.68
CA ALA A 190 0.23 -0.29 13.55
C ALA A 190 1.17 -1.24 12.78
N ILE A 191 1.08 -1.34 11.45
CA ILE A 191 2.12 -2.04 10.68
C ILE A 191 3.46 -1.40 11.02
N CYS A 192 3.61 -0.08 11.08
CA CYS A 192 4.93 0.50 11.34
C CYS A 192 5.09 1.00 12.77
N LEU A 193 6.15 0.56 13.44
CA LEU A 193 6.65 1.21 14.66
C LEU A 193 7.33 2.53 14.26
N LEU A 194 6.75 3.65 14.66
CA LEU A 194 7.31 5.00 14.53
C LEU A 194 7.92 5.46 15.85
#